data_AF-A0A1Z2KVE6-F1
#
_entry.id   AF-A0A1Z2KVE6-F1
#
_cell.length_a   1.000
_cell.length_b   1.000
_cell.length_c   1.000
_cell.angle_alpha   90.00
_cell.angle_beta   90.00
_cell.angle_gamma   90.00
#
_symmetry.space_group_name_H-M   'P 1'
#
loop_
_entity.id
_entity.type
_entity.pdbx_description
1 polymer ?
#
loop_
_entity_poly.entity_id
_entity_poly.type
_entity_poly.pdbx_seq_one_letter_code
_entity_poly.pdbx_strand_id
1 'polypeptide(L)'
;MSASTREVFVETGYWIASGGTEDFDRFVGEVADRDDRTLVHVSAGGGLLAVTTATEWADVHLTARVHDTEPALDTAPWDAVDEVSILVDPPTEDDERDSSLGIMAGPVPEDAPEPLPVPCPTGEPAWWRLRLHARVGDTGTEEHLLLLWPADRRPTVHHRTGGQDR
;
A
#
# COMPACT_ATOMS: atom_id res chain seq x y z
N MET A 1 -11.23 -9.14 -12.22
CA MET A 1 -9.96 -8.43 -11.96
C MET A 1 -10.15 -6.95 -12.27
N SER A 2 -10.07 -6.10 -11.26
CA SER A 2 -10.09 -4.64 -11.42
C SER A 2 -8.66 -4.12 -11.32
N ALA A 3 -8.30 -3.15 -12.16
CA ALA A 3 -7.01 -2.48 -12.14
C ALA A 3 -7.23 -0.96 -12.10
N SER A 4 -6.47 -0.28 -11.27
CA SER A 4 -6.48 1.18 -11.16
C SER A 4 -5.04 1.69 -11.24
N THR A 5 -4.81 2.72 -12.05
CA THR A 5 -3.49 3.36 -12.20
C THR A 5 -3.63 4.84 -11.90
N ARG A 6 -2.70 5.38 -11.11
CA ARG A 6 -2.68 6.79 -10.70
C ARG A 6 -1.24 7.26 -10.44
N GLU A 7 -1.04 8.56 -10.54
CA GLU A 7 0.18 9.23 -10.08
C GLU A 7 -0.05 9.75 -8.66
N VAL A 8 0.95 9.60 -7.80
CA VAL A 8 0.92 10.05 -6.42
C VAL A 8 2.17 10.88 -6.16
N PHE A 9 2.02 12.18 -5.93
CA PHE A 9 3.12 13.03 -5.52
C PHE A 9 3.50 12.72 -4.06
N VAL A 10 4.75 12.31 -3.83
CA VAL A 10 5.25 11.93 -2.50
C VAL A 10 6.36 12.86 -2.04
N GLU A 11 6.39 13.15 -0.74
CA GLU A 11 7.56 13.79 -0.10
C GLU A 11 8.64 12.73 0.18
N THR A 12 8.29 11.67 0.90
CA THR A 12 9.17 10.54 1.25
C THR A 12 8.47 9.17 1.13
N GLY A 13 7.18 9.18 0.82
CA GLY A 13 6.35 7.99 0.77
C GLY A 13 4.85 8.30 0.76
N TYR A 14 4.05 7.26 0.88
CA TYR A 14 2.59 7.34 0.94
C TYR A 14 1.99 6.32 1.90
N TRP A 15 0.72 6.49 2.23
CA TRP A 15 -0.02 5.66 3.18
C TRP A 15 -1.10 4.86 2.47
N ILE A 16 -1.36 3.65 2.97
CA ILE A 16 -2.51 2.83 2.56
C ILE A 16 -3.33 2.55 3.81
N ALA A 17 -4.60 2.93 3.81
CA ALA A 17 -5.48 2.77 4.96
C ALA A 17 -6.80 2.09 4.58
N SER A 18 -7.33 1.27 5.48
CA SER A 18 -8.73 0.87 5.47
C SER A 18 -9.46 1.59 6.61
N GLY A 19 -10.58 2.26 6.30
CA GLY A 19 -11.41 2.90 7.32
C GLY A 19 -10.75 4.06 8.07
N GLY A 20 -11.22 4.28 9.30
CA GLY A 20 -10.85 5.41 10.16
C GLY A 20 -9.36 5.46 10.51
N THR A 21 -8.80 6.66 10.53
CA THR A 21 -7.37 6.94 10.76
C THR A 21 -7.04 7.19 12.24
N GLU A 22 -7.79 6.59 13.17
CA GLU A 22 -7.72 6.89 14.61
C GLU A 22 -6.30 6.69 15.21
N ASP A 23 -5.49 5.85 14.58
CA ASP A 23 -4.10 5.55 14.97
C ASP A 23 -3.04 6.21 14.08
N PHE A 24 -3.43 7.05 13.13
CA PHE A 24 -2.54 7.58 12.10
C PHE A 24 -1.37 8.38 12.67
N ASP A 25 -1.63 9.38 13.52
CA ASP A 25 -0.57 10.24 14.08
C ASP A 25 0.46 9.44 14.89
N ARG A 26 -0.01 8.46 15.66
CA ARG A 26 0.87 7.56 16.43
C ARG A 26 1.74 6.74 15.50
N PHE A 27 1.15 6.13 14.48
CA PHE A 27 1.88 5.30 13.54
C PHE A 27 2.88 6.09 12.70
N VAL A 28 2.52 7.31 12.27
CA VAL A 28 3.43 8.22 11.56
C VAL A 28 4.66 8.53 12.41
N GLY A 29 4.47 8.83 13.71
CA GLY A 29 5.59 9.03 14.63
C GLY A 29 6.48 7.80 14.76
N GLU A 30 5.89 6.61 14.90
CA GLU A 30 6.63 5.34 14.97
C GLU A 30 7.45 5.04 13.71
N VAL A 31 6.95 5.42 12.53
CA VAL A 31 7.65 5.22 11.25
C VAL A 31 8.75 6.26 11.06
N ALA A 32 8.50 7.53 11.42
CA ALA A 32 9.49 8.60 11.31
C ALA A 32 10.75 8.34 12.15
N ASP A 33 10.61 7.63 13.27
CA ASP A 33 11.73 7.25 14.15
C ASP A 33 12.50 6.00 13.67
N ARG A 34 12.06 5.33 12.59
CA ARG A 34 12.74 4.13 12.06
C ARG A 34 13.79 4.53 11.02
N ASP A 35 15.04 4.16 11.31
CA ASP A 35 16.14 4.19 10.35
C ASP A 35 16.35 2.78 9.75
N ASP A 36 15.31 2.25 9.11
CA ASP A 36 15.41 1.01 8.36
C ASP A 36 14.94 1.22 6.91
N ARG A 37 15.60 0.54 5.97
CA ARG A 37 15.31 0.67 4.53
C ARG A 37 14.14 -0.24 4.11
N THR A 38 13.18 -0.46 5.01
CA THR A 38 12.03 -1.33 4.71
C THR A 38 11.09 -0.60 3.76
N LEU A 39 10.61 -1.31 2.75
CA LEU A 39 9.70 -0.73 1.76
C LEU A 39 8.31 -0.48 2.37
N VAL A 40 7.83 -1.39 3.22
CA VAL A 40 6.50 -1.29 3.83
C VAL A 40 6.54 -1.49 5.35
N HIS A 41 5.99 -0.53 6.08
CA HIS A 41 5.67 -0.65 7.49
C HIS A 41 4.18 -0.90 7.69
N VAL A 42 3.84 -1.74 8.68
CA VAL A 42 2.46 -2.11 9.01
C VAL A 42 2.17 -1.65 10.44
N SER A 43 1.03 -0.99 10.66
CA SER A 43 0.59 -0.62 12.01
C SER A 43 0.26 -1.86 12.85
N ALA A 44 0.27 -1.74 14.18
CA ALA A 44 0.02 -2.89 15.06
C ALA A 44 -1.36 -3.56 14.80
N GLY A 45 -2.39 -2.75 14.49
CA GLY A 45 -3.72 -3.21 14.13
C GLY A 45 -3.85 -3.72 12.70
N GLY A 46 -2.90 -3.37 11.82
CA GLY A 46 -2.87 -3.82 10.42
C GLY A 46 -3.80 -3.07 9.47
N GLY A 47 -4.56 -2.07 9.93
CA GLY A 47 -5.43 -1.24 9.08
C GLY A 47 -4.70 -0.09 8.37
N LEU A 48 -3.42 0.14 8.69
CA LEU A 48 -2.62 1.24 8.14
C LEU A 48 -1.23 0.76 7.74
N LEU A 49 -0.79 1.15 6.55
CA LEU A 49 0.53 0.89 6.00
C LEU A 49 1.24 2.18 5.66
N ALA A 50 2.55 2.23 5.90
CA ALA A 50 3.46 3.23 5.36
C ALA A 50 4.26 2.59 4.24
N VAL A 51 4.35 3.25 3.09
CA VAL A 51 5.18 2.84 1.97
C VAL A 51 6.27 3.88 1.78
N THR A 52 7.51 3.45 1.92
CA THR A 52 8.71 4.24 1.65
C THR A 52 8.96 4.27 0.14
N THR A 53 9.43 5.40 -0.38
CA THR A 53 9.79 5.56 -1.80
C THR A 53 11.30 5.80 -1.94
N ALA A 54 11.87 5.39 -3.06
CA ALA A 54 13.26 5.67 -3.40
C ALA A 54 13.47 7.12 -3.85
N THR A 55 12.42 7.75 -4.37
CA THR A 55 12.38 9.15 -4.77
C THR A 55 11.76 10.01 -3.66
N GLU A 56 12.20 11.27 -3.62
CA GLU A 56 11.69 12.30 -2.73
C GLU A 56 11.15 13.47 -3.56
N TRP A 57 10.05 14.08 -3.11
CA TRP A 57 9.40 15.21 -3.79
C TRP A 57 9.11 14.95 -5.27
N ALA A 58 8.61 13.76 -5.58
CA ALA A 58 8.41 13.27 -6.94
C ALA A 58 7.09 12.51 -7.09
N ASP A 59 6.65 12.32 -8.34
CA ASP A 59 5.50 11.48 -8.65
C ASP A 59 5.91 10.01 -8.70
N VAL A 60 5.14 9.17 -8.00
CA VAL A 60 5.22 7.71 -8.08
C VAL A 60 4.06 7.20 -8.94
N HIS A 61 4.38 6.39 -9.93
CA HIS A 61 3.39 5.74 -10.79
C HIS A 61 2.87 4.49 -10.10
N LEU A 62 1.66 4.57 -9.56
CA LEU A 62 1.06 3.48 -8.80
C LEU A 62 0.02 2.74 -9.64
N THR A 63 0.21 1.43 -9.78
CA THR A 63 -0.81 0.52 -10.31
C THR A 63 -1.25 -0.45 -9.22
N ALA A 64 -2.56 -0.54 -9.00
CA ALA A 64 -3.15 -1.48 -8.05
C ALA A 64 -4.06 -2.48 -8.76
N ARG A 65 -4.00 -3.75 -8.35
CA ARG A 65 -4.82 -4.84 -8.88
C ARG A 65 -5.38 -5.69 -7.76
N VAL A 66 -6.67 -6.00 -7.86
CA VAL A 66 -7.37 -6.89 -6.93
C VAL A 66 -7.62 -8.23 -7.61
N HIS A 67 -7.20 -9.29 -6.94
CA HIS A 67 -7.25 -10.68 -7.37
C HIS A 67 -8.15 -11.50 -6.42
N ASP A 68 -8.80 -12.52 -6.98
CA ASP A 68 -9.62 -13.45 -6.18
C ASP A 68 -8.77 -14.48 -5.42
N THR A 69 -7.53 -14.69 -5.88
CA THR A 69 -6.57 -15.66 -5.31
C THR A 69 -5.14 -15.11 -5.42
N GLU A 70 -4.21 -15.75 -4.70
CA GLU A 70 -2.79 -15.38 -4.69
C GLU A 70 -2.21 -15.35 -6.12
N PRO A 71 -1.71 -14.20 -6.60
CA PRO A 71 -1.06 -14.10 -7.89
C PRO A 71 0.35 -14.74 -7.82
N ALA A 72 0.79 -15.30 -8.94
CA ALA A 72 2.14 -15.85 -9.07
C ALA A 72 3.20 -14.81 -8.66
N LEU A 73 4.22 -15.25 -7.93
CA LEU A 73 5.33 -14.40 -7.53
C LEU A 73 6.20 -14.08 -8.76
N ASP A 74 6.35 -12.79 -9.04
CA ASP A 74 7.24 -12.28 -10.07
C ASP A 74 8.11 -11.15 -9.49
N THR A 75 9.39 -11.46 -9.24
CA THR A 75 10.33 -10.53 -8.60
C THR A 75 11.18 -9.73 -9.60
N ALA A 76 11.04 -9.98 -10.90
CA ALA A 76 11.70 -9.21 -11.95
C ALA A 76 10.63 -8.43 -12.74
N PRO A 77 10.92 -7.23 -13.24
CA PRO A 77 12.18 -6.47 -13.17
C PRO A 77 12.31 -5.60 -11.90
N TRP A 78 11.59 -5.93 -10.83
CA TRP A 78 11.44 -5.07 -9.66
C TRP A 78 12.71 -4.98 -8.80
N ASP A 79 12.96 -3.81 -8.22
CA ASP A 79 14.10 -3.57 -7.33
C ASP A 79 13.81 -4.08 -5.92
N ALA A 80 12.57 -3.90 -5.46
CA ALA A 80 12.09 -4.39 -4.18
C ALA A 80 10.71 -5.05 -4.32
N VAL A 81 10.47 -6.10 -3.53
CA VAL A 81 9.18 -6.79 -3.46
C VAL A 81 8.92 -7.22 -2.02
N ASP A 82 7.90 -6.63 -1.41
CA ASP A 82 7.45 -6.92 -0.05
C ASP A 82 6.02 -7.45 -0.07
N GLU A 83 5.72 -8.40 0.82
CA GLU A 83 4.38 -8.94 1.02
C GLU A 83 3.94 -8.80 2.48
N VAL A 84 2.85 -8.06 2.69
CA VAL A 84 2.29 -7.73 4.01
C VAL A 84 0.82 -8.14 4.12
N SER A 85 0.28 -8.14 5.33
CA SER A 85 -1.15 -8.29 5.59
C SER A 85 -1.76 -6.94 5.98
N ILE A 86 -2.90 -6.62 5.39
CA ILE A 86 -3.72 -5.45 5.72
C ILE A 86 -5.12 -5.90 6.17
N LEU A 87 -5.62 -5.32 7.25
CA LEU A 87 -7.00 -5.53 7.71
C LEU A 87 -7.89 -4.53 6.97
N VAL A 88 -8.93 -5.03 6.32
CA VAL A 88 -9.89 -4.22 5.58
C VAL A 88 -11.22 -4.23 6.31
N ASP A 89 -11.74 -3.06 6.62
CA ASP A 89 -13.01 -2.91 7.30
C ASP A 89 -14.20 -2.93 6.31
N PRO A 90 -15.36 -3.45 6.75
CA PRO A 90 -16.62 -3.30 6.01
C PRO A 90 -16.98 -1.81 5.90
N PRO A 91 -17.79 -1.39 4.89
CA PRO A 91 -18.31 -0.03 4.88
C PRO A 91 -19.15 0.20 6.15
N THR A 92 -19.01 1.37 6.76
CA THR A 92 -19.85 1.76 7.89
C THR A 92 -21.18 2.35 7.39
N GLU A 93 -22.22 2.41 8.24
CA GLU A 93 -23.52 3.00 7.84
C GLU A 93 -23.41 4.48 7.43
N ASP A 94 -22.36 5.17 7.88
CA ASP A 94 -22.05 6.56 7.54
C ASP A 94 -21.09 6.70 6.33
N ASP A 95 -20.54 5.58 5.82
CA ASP A 95 -19.73 5.57 4.60
C ASP A 95 -20.61 5.41 3.36
N GLU A 96 -20.69 6.44 2.51
CA GLU A 96 -21.25 6.33 1.16
C GLU A 96 -20.37 5.46 0.23
N ARG A 97 -19.22 4.95 0.72
CA ARG A 97 -18.23 4.21 -0.03
C ARG A 97 -18.27 2.73 0.34
N ASP A 98 -18.17 1.85 -0.65
CA ASP A 98 -17.92 0.42 -0.44
C ASP A 98 -16.57 0.21 0.30
N SER A 99 -16.39 -0.97 0.93
CA SER A 99 -15.10 -1.38 1.50
C SER A 99 -13.95 -1.08 0.52
N SER A 100 -13.00 -0.28 0.99
CA SER A 100 -11.96 0.22 0.12
C SER A 100 -10.67 0.53 0.88
N LEU A 101 -9.61 0.68 0.10
CA LEU A 101 -8.32 1.15 0.56
C LEU A 101 -8.04 2.54 0.01
N GLY A 102 -7.90 3.50 0.92
CA GLY A 102 -7.43 4.84 0.60
C GLY A 102 -5.92 4.83 0.41
N ILE A 103 -5.44 5.50 -0.64
CA ILE A 103 -4.02 5.78 -0.85
C ILE A 103 -3.83 7.28 -0.67
N MET A 104 -2.99 7.67 0.28
CA MET A 104 -2.84 9.06 0.69
C MET A 104 -1.37 9.46 0.67
N ALA A 105 -1.05 10.59 0.04
CA ALA A 105 0.25 11.24 0.14
C ALA A 105 0.02 12.73 0.39
N GLY A 106 0.60 13.26 1.47
CA GLY A 106 0.37 14.65 1.88
C GLY A 106 -1.11 14.97 2.20
N PRO A 107 -1.49 16.26 2.20
CA PRO A 107 -2.89 16.67 2.37
C PRO A 107 -3.74 16.16 1.21
N VAL A 108 -4.89 15.56 1.53
CA VAL A 108 -5.82 14.98 0.53
C VAL A 108 -6.33 16.11 -0.39
N PRO A 109 -5.99 16.11 -1.69
CA PRO A 109 -6.52 17.11 -2.62
C PRO A 109 -8.02 16.88 -2.84
N GLU A 110 -8.75 17.93 -3.23
CA GLU A 110 -10.19 17.84 -3.52
C GLU A 110 -10.49 16.82 -4.64
N ASP A 111 -9.55 16.62 -5.58
CA ASP A 111 -9.63 15.65 -6.67
C ASP A 111 -8.85 14.36 -6.39
N ALA A 112 -8.75 13.95 -5.11
CA ALA A 112 -8.04 12.73 -4.77
C ALA A 112 -8.63 11.51 -5.52
N PRO A 113 -7.79 10.64 -6.09
CA PRO A 113 -8.26 9.49 -6.84
C PRO A 113 -9.07 8.56 -5.95
N GLU A 114 -10.14 7.99 -6.53
CA GLU A 114 -11.04 7.09 -5.82
C GLU A 114 -10.28 5.98 -5.06
N PRO A 115 -10.73 5.62 -3.85
CA PRO A 115 -10.20 4.49 -3.10
C PRO A 115 -10.22 3.20 -3.94
N LEU A 116 -9.27 2.30 -3.68
CA LEU A 116 -9.26 1.00 -4.33
C LEU A 116 -10.40 0.13 -3.74
N PRO A 117 -11.38 -0.35 -4.52
CA PRO A 117 -12.43 -1.19 -3.98
C PRO A 117 -11.85 -2.55 -3.58
N VAL A 118 -12.04 -2.93 -2.31
CA VAL A 118 -11.56 -4.19 -1.74
C VAL A 118 -12.70 -4.82 -0.94
N PRO A 119 -13.36 -5.87 -1.44
CA PRO A 119 -14.63 -6.34 -0.87
C PRO A 119 -14.47 -6.97 0.51
N CYS A 120 -15.40 -6.66 1.43
CA CYS A 120 -15.62 -7.39 2.68
C CYS A 120 -16.98 -8.12 2.60
N PRO A 121 -17.07 -9.27 1.91
CA PRO A 121 -18.36 -9.87 1.52
C PRO A 121 -19.21 -10.36 2.69
N THR A 122 -18.59 -10.60 3.85
CA THR A 122 -19.30 -11.02 5.07
C THR A 122 -19.83 -9.84 5.89
N GLY A 123 -19.50 -8.60 5.53
CA GLY A 123 -19.79 -7.43 6.36
C GLY A 123 -18.97 -7.37 7.64
N GLU A 124 -17.91 -8.17 7.75
CA GLU A 124 -16.96 -8.19 8.88
C GLU A 124 -15.56 -7.78 8.39
N PRO A 125 -14.70 -7.24 9.28
CA PRO A 125 -13.31 -6.96 8.93
C PRO A 125 -12.59 -8.22 8.43
N ALA A 126 -11.87 -8.09 7.31
CA ALA A 126 -11.24 -9.20 6.63
C ALA A 126 -9.75 -8.93 6.38
N TRP A 127 -8.91 -9.95 6.60
CA TRP A 127 -7.51 -9.86 6.23
C TRP A 127 -7.32 -10.04 4.73
N TRP A 128 -6.48 -9.18 4.17
CA TRP A 128 -6.00 -9.23 2.81
C TRP A 128 -4.48 -9.32 2.82
N ARG A 129 -3.93 -9.99 1.80
CA ARG A 129 -2.50 -9.90 1.50
C ARG A 129 -2.28 -8.84 0.44
N LEU A 130 -1.23 -8.05 0.63
CA LEU A 130 -0.76 -7.05 -0.31
C LEU A 130 0.69 -7.39 -0.66
N ARG A 131 0.96 -7.58 -1.95
CA ARG A 131 2.33 -7.62 -2.49
C ARG A 131 2.62 -6.30 -3.18
N LEU A 132 3.58 -5.56 -2.65
CA LEU A 132 4.09 -4.33 -3.23
C LEU A 132 5.36 -4.65 -3.98
N HIS A 133 5.40 -4.28 -5.26
CA HIS A 133 6.62 -4.25 -6.04
C HIS A 133 6.99 -2.80 -6.29
N ALA A 134 8.26 -2.46 -6.15
CA ALA A 134 8.79 -1.13 -6.41
C ALA A 134 10.00 -1.21 -7.33
N ARG A 135 10.12 -0.26 -8.26
CA ARG A 135 11.31 -0.07 -9.08
C ARG A 135 11.50 1.38 -9.45
N VAL A 136 12.75 1.77 -9.72
CA VAL A 136 13.06 3.04 -10.38
C VAL A 136 13.47 2.74 -11.81
N GLY A 137 12.67 3.20 -12.78
CA GLY A 137 12.95 3.03 -14.19
C GLY A 137 14.19 3.81 -14.64
N ASP A 138 14.70 3.50 -15.84
CA ASP A 138 15.91 4.12 -16.39
C ASP A 138 15.82 5.64 -16.56
N THR A 139 14.60 6.18 -16.63
CA THR A 139 14.33 7.63 -16.71
C THR A 139 14.29 8.31 -15.35
N GLY A 140 14.48 7.57 -14.25
CA GLY A 140 14.36 8.06 -12.88
C GLY A 140 12.91 8.05 -12.34
N THR A 141 11.95 7.56 -13.12
CA THR A 141 10.55 7.45 -12.69
C THR A 141 10.37 6.26 -11.77
N GLU A 142 9.80 6.47 -10.58
CA GLU A 142 9.48 5.39 -9.65
C GLU A 142 8.11 4.79 -9.95
N GLU A 143 8.05 3.46 -9.98
CA GLU A 143 6.86 2.70 -10.32
C GLU A 143 6.55 1.67 -9.24
N HIS A 144 5.31 1.69 -8.75
CA HIS A 144 4.80 0.77 -7.73
C HIS A 144 3.66 -0.09 -8.28
N LEU A 145 3.73 -1.40 -8.06
CA LEU A 145 2.66 -2.35 -8.36
C LEU A 145 2.15 -3.02 -7.08
N LEU A 146 0.89 -2.73 -6.74
CA LEU A 146 0.17 -3.32 -5.61
C LEU A 146 -0.71 -4.45 -6.13
N LEU A 147 -0.48 -5.67 -5.64
CA LEU A 147 -1.35 -6.81 -5.88
C LEU A 147 -2.03 -7.19 -4.57
N LEU A 148 -3.37 -7.27 -4.57
CA LEU A 148 -4.15 -7.62 -3.40
C LEU A 148 -4.98 -8.87 -3.64
N TRP A 149 -5.08 -9.73 -2.63
CA TRP A 149 -5.96 -10.91 -2.64
C TRP A 149 -6.40 -11.28 -1.23
N PRO A 150 -7.58 -11.92 -1.07
CA PRO A 150 -8.06 -12.35 0.23
C PRO A 150 -7.16 -13.47 0.77
N ALA A 151 -6.70 -13.35 2.01
CA ALA A 151 -5.88 -14.36 2.68
C ALA A 151 -5.74 -14.06 4.18
N ASP A 152 -5.50 -15.11 4.98
CA ASP A 152 -5.24 -14.97 6.41
C ASP A 152 -4.05 -14.05 6.70
N ARG A 153 -4.06 -13.45 7.90
CA ARG A 153 -2.91 -12.69 8.41
C ARG A 153 -1.65 -13.57 8.40
N ARG A 154 -0.58 -13.06 7.82
CA ARG A 154 0.75 -13.68 7.83
C ARG A 154 1.83 -12.64 8.15
N PRO A 155 3.01 -13.06 8.64
CA PRO A 155 4.15 -12.16 8.78
C PRO A 155 4.50 -11.43 7.49
N THR A 156 5.19 -10.30 7.62
CA THR A 156 5.81 -9.62 6.48
C THR A 156 6.87 -10.52 5.85
N VAL A 157 6.91 -10.56 4.52
CA VAL A 157 7.93 -11.27 3.74
C VAL A 157 8.61 -10.31 2.80
N HIS A 158 9.93 -10.22 2.88
CA HIS A 158 10.76 -9.46 1.94
C HIS A 158 11.30 -10.44 0.89
N HIS A 159 10.74 -10.42 -0.31
CA HIS A 159 11.17 -11.29 -1.41
C HIS A 159 12.41 -10.74 -2.11
N ARG A 160 12.52 -9.41 -2.14
CA ARG A 160 13.66 -8.69 -2.69
C ARG A 160 13.78 -7.35 -1.99
N THR A 161 14.96 -7.05 -1.48
CA THR A 161 15.30 -5.74 -0.91
C THR A 161 16.19 -5.02 -1.91
N GLY A 162 15.88 -3.76 -2.21
CA GLY A 162 16.71 -2.93 -3.10
C GLY A 162 18.14 -2.85 -2.58
N GLY A 163 19.05 -3.56 -3.24
CA GLY A 163 20.48 -3.37 -3.06
C GLY A 163 20.94 -2.26 -4.00
N GLN A 164 21.27 -1.09 -3.45
CA GLN A 164 22.19 -0.18 -4.11
C GLN A 164 23.42 -0.01 -3.21
N ASP A 165 24.38 -0.91 -3.40
CA ASP A 165 25.76 -0.45 -3.56
C ASP A 165 25.77 0.37 -4.87
N ARG A 166 25.59 1.68 -4.77
CA ARG A 166 25.98 2.65 -5.81
C ARG A 166 26.76 3.76 -5.16
#